data_AF-A0A952BCV9-F1
#
_entry.id   AF-A0A952BCV9-F1
#
_cell.length_a   1.000
_cell.length_b   1.000
_cell.length_c   1.000
_cell.angle_alpha   90.00
_cell.angle_beta   90.00
_cell.angle_gamma   90.00
#
_symmetry.space_group_name_H-M   'P 1'
#
loop_
_entity.id
_entity.type
_entity.pdbx_description
1 polymer ?
#
loop_
_entity_poly.entity_id
_entity_poly.type
_entity_poly.pdbx_seq_one_letter_code
_entity_poly.pdbx_strand_id
1 'polypeptide(L)'
;MRNYEDSHATITDSDFIENSAGEEGGGLNNRKNSNAVITNCRFIGNTAPSGGGMENHVGRATPTGEPVIINCLFVNNVADAGGGMRNNDPNPIVINCTFSNNTGSGMSNRGGSVPIVSNCIFWSNTGGSFTGSSVPVVTYSNVWGGFAGAGNIDVDPFFADAAGGDYHLRSQAGRWDPNINCWVQDSDTSQCIDAGDPNRAIASELYPHGDVVNMGTYGGTAHASSSLLNGGNIADLNFDGIVNMNDFARIANLWPKKELFLPEDLNRDNEINGGDLSIFIDNWLWQ
;
A
#
# COMPACT_ATOMS: atom_id res chain seq x y z
N MET A 1 -16.71 2.17 -12.52
CA MET A 1 -17.74 2.72 -11.59
C MET A 1 -17.81 4.23 -11.75
N ARG A 2 -18.99 4.83 -11.65
CA ARG A 2 -19.17 6.29 -11.71
C ARG A 2 -19.77 6.79 -10.40
N ASN A 3 -19.08 7.72 -9.75
CA ASN A 3 -19.50 8.41 -8.53
C ASN A 3 -19.80 9.88 -8.91
N TYR A 4 -21.06 10.29 -8.76
CA TYR A 4 -21.60 11.49 -9.42
C TYR A 4 -22.64 12.18 -8.55
N GLU A 5 -22.78 13.51 -8.72
CA GLU A 5 -23.83 14.35 -8.10
C GLU A 5 -23.80 14.34 -6.57
N ASP A 6 -22.77 14.98 -6.01
CA ASP A 6 -22.62 15.21 -4.56
C ASP A 6 -22.59 13.90 -3.75
N SER A 7 -22.14 12.81 -4.39
CA SER A 7 -22.00 11.48 -3.78
C SER A 7 -20.62 11.27 -3.13
N HIS A 8 -20.62 10.63 -1.95
CA HIS A 8 -19.46 10.41 -1.09
C HIS A 8 -19.25 8.91 -0.86
N ALA A 9 -18.57 8.24 -1.79
CA ALA A 9 -18.46 6.79 -1.80
C ALA A 9 -17.38 6.29 -0.83
N THR A 10 -17.66 5.20 -0.12
CA THR A 10 -16.64 4.40 0.57
C THR A 10 -16.48 3.10 -0.20
N ILE A 11 -15.27 2.84 -0.68
CA ILE A 11 -14.94 1.65 -1.48
C ILE A 11 -13.77 0.95 -0.77
N THR A 12 -13.99 -0.30 -0.38
CA THR A 12 -13.00 -1.10 0.35
C THR A 12 -12.89 -2.49 -0.28
N ASP A 13 -11.68 -3.05 -0.31
CA ASP A 13 -11.41 -4.44 -0.73
C ASP A 13 -12.04 -4.79 -2.10
N SER A 14 -11.91 -3.89 -3.07
CA SER A 14 -12.57 -3.98 -4.37
C SER A 14 -11.59 -4.00 -5.54
N ASP A 15 -11.92 -4.80 -6.54
CA ASP A 15 -11.13 -4.98 -7.76
C ASP A 15 -11.81 -4.31 -8.96
N PHE A 16 -11.11 -3.37 -9.59
CA PHE A 16 -11.44 -2.74 -10.86
C PHE A 16 -10.45 -3.23 -11.91
N ILE A 17 -10.84 -4.26 -12.66
CA ILE A 17 -9.95 -4.96 -13.59
C ILE A 17 -10.48 -4.83 -15.02
N GLU A 18 -9.60 -4.42 -15.95
CA GLU A 18 -9.84 -4.40 -17.40
C GLU A 18 -11.09 -3.62 -17.83
N ASN A 19 -11.45 -2.57 -17.07
CA ASN A 19 -12.56 -1.70 -17.45
C ASN A 19 -12.12 -0.68 -18.51
N SER A 20 -13.03 -0.33 -19.43
CA SER A 20 -12.79 0.66 -20.47
C SER A 20 -13.86 1.74 -20.49
N ALA A 21 -13.45 3.00 -20.61
CA ALA A 21 -14.35 4.15 -20.74
C ALA A 21 -13.96 5.03 -21.93
N GLY A 22 -14.95 5.59 -22.62
CA GLY A 22 -14.73 6.41 -23.82
C GLY A 22 -14.18 7.83 -23.56
N GLU A 23 -14.18 8.29 -22.30
CA GLU A 23 -13.73 9.64 -21.95
C GLU A 23 -12.82 9.64 -20.72
N GLU A 24 -13.35 9.26 -19.55
CA GLU A 24 -12.66 9.46 -18.27
C GLU A 24 -12.96 8.34 -17.27
N GLY A 25 -11.95 7.96 -16.48
CA GLY A 25 -12.09 7.08 -15.31
C GLY A 25 -12.45 5.65 -15.69
N GLY A 26 -11.50 4.92 -16.29
CA GLY A 26 -11.73 3.54 -16.75
C GLY A 26 -12.20 2.63 -15.61
N GLY A 27 -11.48 2.64 -14.48
CA GLY A 27 -11.88 1.93 -13.26
C GLY A 27 -12.91 2.71 -12.42
N LEU A 28 -12.56 3.93 -12.00
CA LEU A 28 -13.44 4.82 -11.21
C LEU A 28 -13.44 6.24 -11.75
N ASN A 29 -14.63 6.85 -11.82
CA ASN A 29 -14.80 8.25 -12.22
C ASN A 29 -15.56 9.03 -11.13
N ASN A 30 -14.85 9.91 -10.41
CA ASN A 30 -15.40 10.82 -9.41
C ASN A 30 -15.64 12.21 -10.03
N ARG A 31 -16.90 12.68 -10.01
CA ARG A 31 -17.35 13.85 -10.76
C ARG A 31 -18.40 14.67 -10.00
N LYS A 32 -18.55 15.95 -10.35
CA LYS A 32 -19.60 16.85 -9.82
C LYS A 32 -19.63 16.85 -8.28
N ASN A 33 -18.59 17.39 -7.66
CA ASN A 33 -18.48 17.57 -6.21
C ASN A 33 -18.45 16.26 -5.39
N SER A 34 -18.41 15.11 -6.06
CA SER A 34 -18.24 13.82 -5.44
C SER A 34 -16.81 13.58 -4.95
N ASN A 35 -16.69 12.89 -3.83
CA ASN A 35 -15.43 12.39 -3.31
C ASN A 35 -15.55 10.89 -3.00
N ALA A 36 -14.41 10.26 -2.75
CA ALA A 36 -14.37 8.85 -2.39
C ALA A 36 -13.25 8.58 -1.39
N VAL A 37 -13.56 7.73 -0.41
CA VAL A 37 -12.56 7.06 0.43
C VAL A 37 -12.38 5.67 -0.15
N ILE A 38 -11.19 5.41 -0.69
CA ILE A 38 -10.84 4.16 -1.35
C ILE A 38 -9.71 3.50 -0.56
N THR A 39 -9.96 2.29 -0.06
CA THR A 39 -9.02 1.56 0.78
C THR A 39 -8.83 0.14 0.26
N ASN A 40 -7.61 -0.37 0.20
CA ASN A 40 -7.32 -1.77 -0.19
C ASN A 40 -7.92 -2.17 -1.55
N CYS A 41 -7.96 -1.25 -2.52
CA CYS A 41 -8.55 -1.51 -3.83
C CYS A 41 -7.48 -1.70 -4.89
N ARG A 42 -7.81 -2.48 -5.93
CA ARG A 42 -6.90 -2.75 -7.06
C ARG A 42 -7.51 -2.20 -8.35
N PHE A 43 -6.74 -1.38 -9.05
CA PHE A 43 -7.05 -0.84 -10.37
C PHE A 43 -6.05 -1.42 -11.37
N ILE A 44 -6.47 -2.41 -12.14
CA ILE A 44 -5.59 -3.21 -12.99
C ILE A 44 -6.05 -3.16 -14.43
N GLY A 45 -5.19 -2.76 -15.36
CA GLY A 45 -5.47 -2.88 -16.79
C GLY A 45 -6.64 -2.01 -17.29
N ASN A 46 -7.06 -0.99 -16.53
CA ASN A 46 -8.17 -0.14 -16.93
C ASN A 46 -7.72 0.90 -17.97
N THR A 47 -8.61 1.24 -18.91
CA THR A 47 -8.30 2.11 -20.04
C THR A 47 -9.32 3.24 -20.17
N ALA A 48 -8.84 4.47 -20.29
CA ALA A 48 -9.65 5.63 -20.67
C ALA A 48 -8.74 6.71 -21.26
N PRO A 49 -9.22 7.64 -22.09
CA PRO A 49 -8.40 8.78 -22.52
C PRO A 49 -7.81 9.61 -21.37
N SER A 50 -8.46 9.62 -20.22
CA SER A 50 -8.04 10.35 -19.02
C SER A 50 -8.35 9.55 -17.76
N GLY A 51 -7.37 9.39 -16.87
CA GLY A 51 -7.57 8.66 -15.62
C GLY A 51 -7.87 7.17 -15.88
N GLY A 52 -6.90 6.43 -16.39
CA GLY A 52 -7.10 5.03 -16.80
C GLY A 52 -7.66 4.17 -15.66
N GLY A 53 -6.96 4.15 -14.53
CA GLY A 53 -7.43 3.55 -13.28
C GLY A 53 -8.50 4.42 -12.63
N MET A 54 -8.23 5.71 -12.44
CA MET A 54 -9.13 6.63 -11.74
C MET A 54 -9.06 8.06 -12.29
N GLU A 55 -10.23 8.68 -12.46
CA GLU A 55 -10.37 10.12 -12.68
C GLU A 55 -11.03 10.76 -11.45
N ASN A 56 -10.41 11.83 -10.95
CA ASN A 56 -10.98 12.74 -9.98
C ASN A 56 -11.16 14.13 -10.60
N HIS A 57 -12.40 14.49 -10.88
CA HIS A 57 -12.75 15.79 -11.45
C HIS A 57 -13.87 16.44 -10.65
N VAL A 58 -13.46 17.18 -9.63
CA VAL A 58 -14.34 17.74 -8.61
C VAL A 58 -14.29 19.25 -8.77
N GLY A 59 -15.40 19.89 -9.13
CA GLY A 59 -15.39 21.32 -9.42
C GLY A 59 -14.96 22.15 -8.20
N ARG A 60 -14.08 23.14 -8.42
CA ARG A 60 -13.49 24.03 -7.39
C ARG A 60 -14.48 24.80 -6.49
N ALA A 61 -15.78 24.72 -6.77
CA ALA A 61 -16.81 25.61 -6.23
C ALA A 61 -17.41 25.15 -4.90
N THR A 62 -17.11 23.95 -4.41
CA THR A 62 -17.67 23.45 -3.13
C THR A 62 -16.58 22.86 -2.24
N PRO A 63 -16.59 23.12 -0.91
CA PRO A 63 -15.66 22.53 0.04
C PRO A 63 -16.04 21.08 0.38
N THR A 64 -16.45 20.29 -0.62
CA THR A 64 -16.73 18.87 -0.41
C THR A 64 -15.40 18.12 -0.38
N GLY A 65 -15.25 17.23 0.62
CA GLY A 65 -13.94 16.71 1.05
C GLY A 65 -13.09 16.10 -0.06
N GLU A 66 -11.78 16.05 0.16
CA GLU A 66 -10.84 15.52 -0.83
C GLU A 66 -10.92 13.99 -0.95
N PRO A 67 -10.69 13.39 -2.13
CA PRO A 67 -10.56 11.94 -2.25
C PRO A 67 -9.40 11.42 -1.39
N VAL A 68 -9.63 10.32 -0.67
CA VAL A 68 -8.61 9.68 0.17
C VAL A 68 -8.38 8.28 -0.35
N ILE A 69 -7.14 7.96 -0.69
CA ILE A 69 -6.75 6.70 -1.31
C ILE A 69 -5.64 6.07 -0.47
N ILE A 70 -5.92 4.90 0.11
CA ILE A 70 -5.06 4.23 1.08
C ILE A 70 -4.85 2.78 0.65
N ASN A 71 -3.61 2.28 0.67
CA ASN A 71 -3.31 0.87 0.45
C ASN A 71 -3.83 0.34 -0.89
N CYS A 72 -3.82 1.19 -1.92
CA CYS A 72 -4.34 0.84 -3.24
C CYS A 72 -3.24 0.55 -4.26
N LEU A 73 -3.55 -0.34 -5.19
CA LEU A 73 -2.66 -0.75 -6.27
C LEU A 73 -3.21 -0.24 -7.61
N PHE A 74 -2.44 0.58 -8.32
CA PHE A 74 -2.75 1.06 -9.67
C PHE A 74 -1.71 0.52 -10.64
N VAL A 75 -2.07 -0.48 -11.44
CA VAL A 75 -1.12 -1.18 -12.31
C VAL A 75 -1.62 -1.41 -13.71
N ASN A 76 -0.72 -1.25 -14.69
CA ASN A 76 -1.00 -1.49 -16.11
C ASN A 76 -2.21 -0.70 -16.66
N ASN A 77 -2.60 0.41 -16.01
CA ASN A 77 -3.71 1.22 -16.50
C ASN A 77 -3.21 2.16 -17.60
N VAL A 78 -4.08 2.45 -18.57
CA VAL A 78 -3.72 3.17 -19.79
C VAL A 78 -4.57 4.42 -19.94
N ALA A 79 -3.90 5.57 -20.06
CA ALA A 79 -4.51 6.83 -20.47
C ALA A 79 -3.51 7.74 -21.18
N ASP A 80 -3.99 8.79 -21.85
CA ASP A 80 -3.10 9.82 -22.39
C ASP A 80 -2.53 10.71 -21.26
N ALA A 81 -3.27 10.83 -20.15
CA ALA A 81 -2.85 11.53 -18.96
C ALA A 81 -3.35 10.82 -17.70
N GLY A 82 -2.43 10.49 -16.78
CA GLY A 82 -2.75 9.82 -15.54
C GLY A 82 -3.26 8.40 -15.78
N GLY A 83 -2.40 7.54 -16.31
CA GLY A 83 -2.71 6.12 -16.50
C GLY A 83 -3.23 5.51 -15.21
N GLY A 84 -2.49 5.68 -14.10
CA GLY A 84 -2.95 5.26 -12.78
C GLY A 84 -4.10 6.14 -12.28
N MET A 85 -3.82 7.43 -12.10
CA MET A 85 -4.79 8.40 -11.59
C MET A 85 -4.65 9.77 -12.26
N ARG A 86 -5.76 10.44 -12.53
CA ARG A 86 -5.78 11.84 -12.94
C ARG A 86 -6.63 12.66 -12.00
N ASN A 87 -6.09 13.82 -11.61
CA ASN A 87 -6.72 14.76 -10.71
C ASN A 87 -6.86 16.11 -11.42
N ASN A 88 -8.08 16.58 -11.57
CA ASN A 88 -8.39 17.87 -12.16
C ASN A 88 -9.23 18.71 -11.19
N ASP A 89 -8.55 19.64 -10.50
CA ASP A 89 -9.01 20.49 -9.37
C ASP A 89 -8.88 19.95 -7.93
N PRO A 90 -9.18 18.67 -7.55
CA PRO A 90 -9.13 18.23 -6.16
C PRO A 90 -7.69 18.01 -5.67
N ASN A 91 -7.48 17.97 -4.36
CA ASN A 91 -6.21 17.70 -3.68
C ASN A 91 -6.27 16.35 -2.94
N PRO A 92 -6.24 15.21 -3.65
CA PRO A 92 -6.38 13.92 -3.01
C PRO A 92 -5.24 13.63 -2.04
N ILE A 93 -5.56 12.87 -1.00
CA ILE A 93 -4.60 12.31 -0.06
C ILE A 93 -4.32 10.87 -0.48
N VAL A 94 -3.08 10.56 -0.84
CA VAL A 94 -2.67 9.26 -1.38
C VAL A 94 -1.58 8.69 -0.48
N ILE A 95 -1.85 7.53 0.11
CA ILE A 95 -1.06 6.98 1.20
C ILE A 95 -0.84 5.50 0.98
N ASN A 96 0.39 5.02 1.19
CA ASN A 96 0.70 3.59 1.10
C ASN A 96 0.17 2.98 -0.22
N CYS A 97 0.31 3.67 -1.35
CA CYS A 97 -0.20 3.19 -2.64
C CYS A 97 0.95 2.81 -3.56
N THR A 98 0.71 1.86 -4.46
CA THR A 98 1.66 1.50 -5.50
C THR A 98 1.09 1.83 -6.87
N PHE A 99 1.78 2.68 -7.62
CA PHE A 99 1.50 3.02 -9.01
C PHE A 99 2.62 2.42 -9.87
N SER A 100 2.33 1.32 -10.58
CA SER A 100 3.34 0.64 -11.39
C SER A 100 2.91 0.37 -12.82
N ASN A 101 3.83 0.51 -13.78
CA ASN A 101 3.60 0.14 -15.18
C ASN A 101 2.38 0.82 -15.84
N ASN A 102 1.93 1.97 -15.34
CA ASN A 102 0.82 2.70 -15.96
C ASN A 102 1.30 3.49 -17.18
N THR A 103 0.45 3.62 -18.19
CA THR A 103 0.73 4.38 -19.40
C THR A 103 0.12 5.78 -19.37
N GLY A 104 0.91 6.79 -19.73
CA GLY A 104 0.58 8.21 -19.68
C GLY A 104 1.21 8.93 -18.48
N SER A 105 1.03 8.37 -17.29
CA SER A 105 1.82 8.62 -16.08
C SER A 105 1.26 7.80 -14.91
N GLY A 106 1.99 7.74 -13.78
CA GLY A 106 1.42 7.23 -12.54
C GLY A 106 0.27 8.11 -12.06
N MET A 107 0.53 9.41 -11.99
CA MET A 107 -0.46 10.44 -11.63
C MET A 107 -0.36 11.68 -12.51
N SER A 108 -1.49 12.28 -12.90
CA SER A 108 -1.54 13.57 -13.63
C SER A 108 -2.35 14.60 -12.86
N ASN A 109 -1.76 15.74 -12.50
CA ASN A 109 -2.40 16.79 -11.69
C ASN A 109 -2.63 18.08 -12.48
N ARG A 110 -3.87 18.56 -12.54
CA ARG A 110 -4.32 19.73 -13.31
C ARG A 110 -5.29 20.59 -12.48
N GLY A 111 -5.65 21.77 -12.98
CA GLY A 111 -6.64 22.64 -12.31
C GLY A 111 -6.16 23.27 -10.99
N GLY A 112 -4.85 23.24 -10.73
CA GLY A 112 -4.30 23.65 -9.43
C GLY A 112 -4.42 22.58 -8.34
N SER A 113 -4.66 21.32 -8.72
CA SER A 113 -4.60 20.16 -7.83
C SER A 113 -3.20 19.97 -7.22
N VAL A 114 -3.10 19.98 -5.90
CA VAL A 114 -1.87 19.74 -5.12
C VAL A 114 -2.09 18.53 -4.20
N PRO A 115 -2.02 17.29 -4.73
CA PRO A 115 -2.15 16.09 -3.92
C PRO A 115 -1.12 16.02 -2.80
N ILE A 116 -1.49 15.39 -1.68
CA ILE A 116 -0.58 15.00 -0.61
C ILE A 116 -0.32 13.51 -0.77
N VAL A 117 0.94 13.15 -1.03
CA VAL A 117 1.37 11.78 -1.32
C VAL A 117 2.39 11.35 -0.28
N SER A 118 2.15 10.25 0.42
CA SER A 118 3.14 9.69 1.35
C SER A 118 3.19 8.17 1.34
N ASN A 119 4.36 7.61 1.68
CA ASN A 119 4.57 6.15 1.76
C ASN A 119 4.22 5.40 0.47
N CYS A 120 4.28 6.07 -0.68
CA CYS A 120 3.86 5.47 -1.94
C CYS A 120 5.06 4.96 -2.73
N ILE A 121 4.78 4.07 -3.68
CA ILE A 121 5.75 3.65 -4.69
C ILE A 121 5.21 4.06 -6.07
N PHE A 122 5.97 4.88 -6.78
CA PHE A 122 5.72 5.23 -8.18
C PHE A 122 6.87 4.68 -9.03
N TRP A 123 6.60 3.60 -9.76
CA TRP A 123 7.63 2.86 -10.49
C TRP A 123 7.16 2.47 -11.90
N SER A 124 8.06 2.45 -12.88
CA SER A 124 7.82 1.97 -14.25
C SER A 124 6.64 2.61 -15.00
N ASN A 125 6.15 3.78 -14.59
CA ASN A 125 5.06 4.45 -15.27
C ASN A 125 5.58 5.16 -16.54
N THR A 126 5.02 4.83 -17.71
CA THR A 126 5.40 5.47 -18.96
C THR A 126 4.81 6.89 -18.99
N GLY A 127 5.65 7.89 -19.30
CA GLY A 127 5.31 9.32 -19.15
C GLY A 127 5.70 9.93 -17.80
N GLY A 128 6.20 9.12 -16.86
CA GLY A 128 6.73 9.56 -15.57
C GLY A 128 5.78 9.33 -14.38
N SER A 129 6.32 9.49 -13.17
CA SER A 129 5.57 9.30 -11.92
C SER A 129 4.47 10.33 -11.75
N PHE A 130 4.79 11.61 -12.03
CA PHE A 130 3.87 12.75 -11.91
C PHE A 130 3.96 13.63 -13.16
N THR A 131 2.80 14.02 -13.69
CA THR A 131 2.69 14.95 -14.82
C THR A 131 1.60 15.99 -14.58
N GLY A 132 1.46 16.94 -15.50
CA GLY A 132 0.43 17.99 -15.46
C GLY A 132 0.99 19.36 -15.09
N SER A 133 0.10 20.31 -14.80
CA SER A 133 0.46 21.72 -14.55
C SER A 133 0.71 22.02 -13.07
N SER A 134 0.40 21.07 -12.19
CA SER A 134 0.47 21.25 -10.74
C SER A 134 1.37 20.18 -10.12
N VAL A 135 2.08 20.54 -9.05
CA VAL A 135 3.08 19.69 -8.40
C VAL A 135 2.52 19.17 -7.08
N PRO A 136 2.51 17.84 -6.83
CA PRO A 136 2.09 17.28 -5.55
C PRO A 136 3.14 17.52 -4.45
N VAL A 137 2.70 17.44 -3.19
CA VAL A 137 3.59 17.34 -2.04
C VAL A 137 3.85 15.86 -1.78
N VAL A 138 5.10 15.41 -1.93
CA VAL A 138 5.46 13.99 -1.82
C VAL A 138 6.48 13.82 -0.70
N THR A 139 6.22 12.92 0.25
CA THR A 139 7.17 12.57 1.32
C THR A 139 7.22 11.06 1.54
N TYR A 140 8.33 10.57 2.09
CA TYR A 140 8.54 9.18 2.47
C TYR A 140 8.10 8.19 1.39
N SER A 141 8.36 8.49 0.12
CA SER A 141 7.89 7.70 -1.02
C SER A 141 9.06 7.30 -1.92
N ASN A 142 8.94 6.15 -2.58
CA ASN A 142 9.88 5.72 -3.60
C ASN A 142 9.38 6.19 -4.97
N VAL A 143 10.13 7.06 -5.64
CA VAL A 143 9.71 7.68 -6.89
C VAL A 143 10.81 7.52 -7.93
N TRP A 144 10.53 6.73 -8.98
CA TRP A 144 11.48 6.56 -10.07
C TRP A 144 11.79 7.91 -10.72
N GLY A 145 13.09 8.24 -10.77
CA GLY A 145 13.64 9.46 -11.35
C GLY A 145 13.84 10.56 -10.31
N GLY A 146 13.56 10.25 -9.04
CA GLY A 146 13.70 11.13 -7.90
C GLY A 146 12.56 12.13 -7.79
N PHE A 147 12.26 12.53 -6.55
CA PHE A 147 11.32 13.60 -6.27
C PHE A 147 11.67 14.30 -4.97
N ALA A 148 11.71 15.63 -4.98
CA ALA A 148 12.06 16.40 -3.79
C ALA A 148 11.01 16.23 -2.69
N GLY A 149 11.47 15.98 -1.46
CA GLY A 149 10.61 15.81 -0.29
C GLY A 149 11.33 15.07 0.82
N ALA A 150 10.87 15.23 2.06
CA ALA A 150 11.43 14.52 3.20
C ALA A 150 11.27 13.01 3.03
N GLY A 151 12.34 12.24 3.23
CA GLY A 151 12.31 10.77 3.20
C GLY A 151 12.05 10.12 1.83
N ASN A 152 11.97 10.89 0.74
CA ASN A 152 11.82 10.29 -0.59
C ASN A 152 13.11 9.58 -1.01
N ILE A 153 12.94 8.45 -1.69
CA ILE A 153 14.03 7.64 -2.25
C ILE A 153 13.76 7.37 -3.75
N ASP A 154 14.80 6.96 -4.47
CA ASP A 154 14.75 6.55 -5.89
C ASP A 154 15.60 5.29 -6.06
N VAL A 155 14.97 4.14 -5.79
CA VAL A 155 15.63 2.84 -5.78
C VAL A 155 14.69 1.81 -6.39
N ASP A 156 15.23 0.75 -6.99
CA ASP A 156 14.39 -0.37 -7.42
C ASP A 156 13.62 -0.92 -6.21
N PRO A 157 12.27 -0.92 -6.25
CA PRO A 157 11.47 -1.41 -5.13
C PRO A 157 11.63 -2.91 -4.88
N PHE A 158 12.28 -3.65 -5.80
CA PHE A 158 12.43 -5.11 -5.70
C PHE A 158 11.08 -5.78 -5.45
N PHE A 159 10.11 -5.53 -6.33
CA PHE A 159 8.88 -6.32 -6.35
C PHE A 159 9.19 -7.79 -6.63
N ALA A 160 8.50 -8.69 -5.93
CA ALA A 160 8.70 -10.14 -6.04
C ALA A 160 8.49 -10.66 -7.46
N ASP A 161 7.37 -10.30 -8.10
CA ASP A 161 7.07 -10.61 -9.50
C ASP A 161 6.03 -9.61 -10.06
N ALA A 162 6.47 -8.40 -10.38
CA ALA A 162 5.59 -7.37 -10.92
C ALA A 162 4.91 -7.78 -12.24
N ALA A 163 5.52 -8.68 -13.03
CA ALA A 163 4.95 -9.19 -14.27
C ALA A 163 3.83 -10.22 -14.00
N GLY A 164 3.99 -11.04 -12.96
CA GLY A 164 2.97 -11.95 -12.44
C GLY A 164 1.94 -11.29 -11.53
N GLY A 165 2.10 -10.00 -11.22
CA GLY A 165 1.16 -9.24 -10.39
C GLY A 165 1.46 -9.27 -8.88
N ASP A 166 2.61 -9.80 -8.49
CA ASP A 166 3.09 -9.79 -7.10
C ASP A 166 3.96 -8.56 -6.84
N TYR A 167 3.37 -7.57 -6.17
CA TYR A 167 3.99 -6.30 -5.80
C TYR A 167 4.48 -6.29 -4.35
N HIS A 168 4.58 -7.44 -3.67
CA HIS A 168 5.25 -7.51 -2.38
C HIS A 168 6.73 -7.18 -2.56
N LEU A 169 7.29 -6.52 -1.55
CA LEU A 169 8.71 -6.19 -1.53
C LEU A 169 9.51 -7.46 -1.21
N ARG A 170 10.57 -7.75 -1.95
CA ARG A 170 11.44 -8.89 -1.63
C ARG A 170 12.14 -8.67 -0.29
N SER A 171 12.24 -9.73 0.50
CA SER A 171 12.88 -9.68 1.82
C SER A 171 13.56 -10.99 2.16
N GLN A 172 14.80 -10.89 2.64
CA GLN A 172 15.51 -12.02 3.23
C GLN A 172 14.90 -12.46 4.58
N ALA A 173 14.17 -11.57 5.28
CA ALA A 173 13.48 -11.90 6.53
C ALA A 173 12.14 -12.61 6.28
N GLY A 174 11.51 -12.33 5.14
CA GLY A 174 10.26 -12.98 4.72
C GLY A 174 9.33 -12.02 3.98
N ARG A 175 8.61 -12.53 2.99
CA ARG A 175 7.46 -11.87 2.38
C ARG A 175 6.31 -12.86 2.21
N TRP A 176 5.10 -12.36 2.12
CA TRP A 176 3.96 -13.16 1.74
C TRP A 176 3.98 -13.50 0.25
N ASP A 177 3.78 -14.77 -0.11
CA ASP A 177 3.52 -15.21 -1.48
C ASP A 177 2.03 -15.56 -1.64
N PRO A 178 1.24 -14.74 -2.34
CA PRO A 178 -0.19 -14.96 -2.47
C PRO A 178 -0.56 -16.14 -3.38
N ASN A 179 0.37 -16.69 -4.17
CA ASN A 179 0.07 -17.82 -5.07
C ASN A 179 0.05 -19.14 -4.32
N ILE A 180 0.88 -19.27 -3.29
CA ILE A 180 1.02 -20.49 -2.49
C ILE A 180 0.54 -20.30 -1.04
N ASN A 181 0.13 -19.08 -0.67
CA ASN A 181 -0.33 -18.71 0.66
C ASN A 181 0.67 -19.07 1.76
N CYS A 182 1.94 -18.70 1.57
CA CYS A 182 2.95 -18.89 2.60
C CYS A 182 3.97 -17.75 2.63
N TRP A 183 4.68 -17.66 3.74
CA TRP A 183 5.83 -16.78 3.86
C TRP A 183 7.05 -17.42 3.19
N VAL A 184 7.75 -16.65 2.37
CA VAL A 184 8.96 -17.07 1.64
C VAL A 184 10.10 -16.09 1.88
N GLN A 185 11.33 -16.58 1.85
CA GLN A 185 12.53 -15.75 1.94
C GLN A 185 13.14 -15.53 0.56
N ASP A 186 13.53 -14.29 0.28
CA ASP A 186 14.23 -13.91 -0.93
C ASP A 186 15.76 -13.87 -0.73
N SER A 187 16.51 -13.72 -1.83
CA SER A 187 17.96 -13.51 -1.79
C SER A 187 18.35 -12.10 -1.38
N ASP A 188 17.44 -11.13 -1.52
CA ASP A 188 17.70 -9.69 -1.39
C ASP A 188 16.56 -9.02 -0.61
N THR A 189 16.86 -7.89 0.02
CA THR A 189 15.88 -7.09 0.78
C THR A 189 15.70 -5.73 0.13
N SER A 190 14.44 -5.38 -0.14
CA SER A 190 14.07 -4.07 -0.68
C SER A 190 14.42 -2.94 0.28
N GLN A 191 14.94 -1.84 -0.25
CA GLN A 191 15.15 -0.61 0.52
C GLN A 191 13.84 0.16 0.78
N CYS A 192 12.72 -0.29 0.23
CA CYS A 192 11.39 0.24 0.55
C CYS A 192 10.81 -0.34 1.84
N ILE A 193 11.47 -1.35 2.42
CA ILE A 193 11.14 -1.90 3.74
C ILE A 193 11.68 -0.94 4.81
N ASP A 194 10.86 -0.65 5.83
CA ASP A 194 11.12 0.30 6.92
C ASP A 194 11.48 1.73 6.47
N ALA A 195 11.00 2.15 5.29
CA ALA A 195 11.41 3.41 4.67
C ALA A 195 10.31 4.48 4.65
N GLY A 196 9.10 4.17 5.13
CA GLY A 196 7.99 5.11 5.19
C GLY A 196 8.15 6.20 6.27
N ASP A 197 7.08 6.96 6.51
CA ASP A 197 7.04 8.02 7.52
C ASP A 197 7.23 7.43 8.92
N PRO A 198 8.33 7.78 9.64
CA PRO A 198 8.62 7.23 10.96
C PRO A 198 7.65 7.70 12.05
N ASN A 199 6.79 8.70 11.76
CA ASN A 199 5.75 9.14 12.70
C ASN A 199 4.42 8.42 12.48
N ARG A 200 4.30 7.60 11.44
CA ARG A 200 3.11 6.82 11.17
C ARG A 200 3.18 5.51 11.95
N ALA A 201 2.05 5.10 12.53
CA ALA A 201 1.95 3.77 13.12
C ALA A 201 2.19 2.68 12.06
N ILE A 202 2.96 1.66 12.44
CA ILE A 202 3.15 0.40 11.68
C ILE A 202 1.84 -0.35 11.41
N ALA A 203 0.75 0.01 12.11
CA ALA A 203 -0.58 -0.56 11.96
C ALA A 203 -0.59 -2.10 12.12
N SER A 204 -0.74 -2.87 11.03
CA SER A 204 -0.87 -4.32 11.08
C SER A 204 0.35 -5.08 10.54
N GLU A 205 1.49 -4.41 10.31
CA GLU A 205 2.71 -5.11 9.90
C GLU A 205 3.15 -6.12 10.97
N LEU A 206 3.46 -7.34 10.52
CA LEU A 206 3.82 -8.42 11.41
C LEU A 206 5.32 -8.37 11.73
N TYR A 207 5.69 -8.74 12.97
CA TYR A 207 7.10 -8.78 13.36
C TYR A 207 7.92 -9.77 12.49
N PRO A 208 9.18 -9.43 12.13
CA PRO A 208 9.87 -8.15 12.37
C PRO A 208 9.44 -7.05 11.38
N HIS A 209 9.23 -5.82 11.87
CA HIS A 209 8.75 -4.67 11.08
C HIS A 209 9.54 -3.36 11.29
N GLY A 210 10.73 -3.43 11.93
CA GLY A 210 11.69 -2.31 12.03
C GLY A 210 11.19 -0.97 12.64
N ASP A 211 10.04 -0.97 13.33
CA ASP A 211 9.31 0.20 13.84
C ASP A 211 8.97 1.32 12.84
N VAL A 212 9.19 1.11 11.54
CA VAL A 212 8.85 2.06 10.48
C VAL A 212 8.03 1.34 9.44
N VAL A 213 6.91 1.95 9.04
CA VAL A 213 6.02 1.36 8.04
C VAL A 213 6.74 1.16 6.70
N ASN A 214 6.48 0.04 6.03
CA ASN A 214 6.92 -0.19 4.67
C ASN A 214 6.26 0.78 3.70
N MET A 215 6.93 1.12 2.59
CA MET A 215 6.31 1.87 1.50
C MET A 215 5.43 0.96 0.61
N GLY A 216 4.45 1.56 -0.06
CA GLY A 216 3.63 0.91 -1.08
C GLY A 216 2.37 0.24 -0.54
N THR A 217 1.64 -0.44 -1.43
CA THR A 217 0.27 -0.96 -1.21
C THR A 217 0.11 -1.89 -0.01
N TYR A 218 1.17 -2.62 0.35
CA TYR A 218 1.16 -3.59 1.45
C TYR A 218 1.67 -3.00 2.76
N GLY A 219 2.30 -1.82 2.72
CA GLY A 219 2.76 -1.14 3.93
C GLY A 219 1.60 -0.87 4.89
N GLY A 220 1.85 -1.03 6.18
CA GLY A 220 0.85 -0.91 7.23
C GLY A 220 -0.17 -2.04 7.28
N THR A 221 0.02 -3.12 6.51
CA THR A 221 -0.88 -4.28 6.49
C THR A 221 -0.19 -5.54 7.00
N ALA A 222 -0.97 -6.55 7.34
CA ALA A 222 -0.43 -7.85 7.73
C ALA A 222 0.22 -8.65 6.57
N HIS A 223 0.13 -8.13 5.34
CA HIS A 223 0.80 -8.67 4.16
C HIS A 223 2.17 -8.03 3.93
N ALA A 224 2.55 -7.03 4.72
CA ALA A 224 3.81 -6.32 4.54
C ALA A 224 5.01 -7.26 4.71
N SER A 225 6.04 -7.06 3.89
CA SER A 225 7.27 -7.85 3.96
C SER A 225 8.04 -7.56 5.24
N SER A 226 8.62 -8.58 5.82
CA SER A 226 9.33 -8.50 7.10
C SER A 226 10.66 -7.76 6.97
N SER A 227 11.02 -7.05 8.02
CA SER A 227 12.25 -6.31 8.21
C SER A 227 13.43 -7.22 8.58
N LEU A 228 14.64 -6.82 8.21
CA LEU A 228 15.88 -7.41 8.76
C LEU A 228 16.27 -6.83 10.12
N LEU A 229 15.62 -5.75 10.54
CA LEU A 229 15.85 -5.08 11.82
C LEU A 229 14.96 -5.70 12.89
N ASN A 230 15.59 -6.18 13.95
CA ASN A 230 14.88 -6.66 15.15
C ASN A 230 14.49 -5.46 16.03
N GLY A 231 13.39 -4.79 15.69
CA GLY A 231 12.76 -3.74 16.50
C GLY A 231 11.88 -4.30 17.63
N GLY A 232 12.40 -5.22 18.47
CA GLY A 232 11.63 -5.86 19.55
C GLY A 232 11.82 -7.37 19.63
N ASN A 233 10.79 -8.12 20.02
CA ASN A 233 10.78 -9.59 20.08
C ASN A 233 9.53 -10.16 19.41
N ILE A 234 9.69 -11.23 18.61
CA ILE A 234 8.58 -11.89 17.91
C ILE A 234 7.49 -12.43 18.85
N ALA A 235 7.86 -12.76 20.09
CA ALA A 235 6.96 -13.29 21.12
C ALA A 235 6.37 -12.20 22.03
N ASP A 236 6.78 -10.94 21.89
CA ASP A 236 6.14 -9.79 22.57
C ASP A 236 4.91 -9.39 21.74
N LEU A 237 3.81 -10.09 22.01
CA LEU A 237 2.61 -9.99 21.22
C LEU A 237 1.77 -8.78 21.64
N ASN A 238 1.80 -8.37 22.91
CA ASN A 238 1.04 -7.19 23.35
C ASN A 238 1.83 -5.87 23.23
N PHE A 239 3.09 -5.93 22.80
CA PHE A 239 4.00 -4.80 22.62
C PHE A 239 4.25 -4.01 23.91
N ASP A 240 4.28 -4.71 25.06
CA ASP A 240 4.59 -4.09 26.37
C ASP A 240 6.09 -4.09 26.69
N GLY A 241 6.92 -4.63 25.79
CA GLY A 241 8.36 -4.73 25.91
C GLY A 241 8.83 -5.93 26.73
N ILE A 242 7.94 -6.82 27.16
CA ILE A 242 8.29 -7.99 27.98
C ILE A 242 7.48 -9.22 27.54
N VAL A 243 8.16 -10.30 27.18
CA VAL A 243 7.48 -11.58 26.86
C VAL A 243 7.01 -12.28 28.14
N ASN A 244 5.71 -12.26 28.40
CA ASN A 244 5.13 -12.71 29.66
C ASN A 244 3.77 -13.42 29.50
N MET A 245 3.06 -13.63 30.62
CA MET A 245 1.80 -14.37 30.66
C MET A 245 0.68 -13.70 29.83
N ASN A 246 0.75 -12.38 29.64
CA ASN A 246 -0.19 -11.65 28.80
C ASN A 246 -0.03 -12.03 27.32
N ASP A 247 1.20 -12.22 26.85
CA ASP A 247 1.49 -12.69 25.50
C ASP A 247 1.11 -14.15 25.32
N PHE A 248 1.44 -14.98 26.32
CA PHE A 248 1.01 -16.38 26.32
C PHE A 248 -0.51 -16.52 26.25
N ALA A 249 -1.25 -15.66 26.96
CA ALA A 249 -2.71 -15.67 26.92
C ALA A 249 -3.25 -15.44 25.50
N ARG A 250 -2.57 -14.65 24.67
CA ARG A 250 -2.94 -14.47 23.25
C ARG A 250 -2.82 -15.78 22.48
N ILE A 251 -1.68 -16.46 22.56
CA ILE A 251 -1.47 -17.78 21.93
C ILE A 251 -2.51 -18.78 22.43
N ALA A 252 -2.71 -18.87 23.76
CA ALA A 252 -3.63 -19.83 24.37
C ALA A 252 -5.10 -19.62 23.96
N ASN A 253 -5.54 -18.37 23.81
CA ASN A 253 -6.91 -18.04 23.41
C ASN A 253 -7.23 -18.44 21.97
N LEU A 254 -6.21 -18.59 21.13
CA LEU A 254 -6.34 -18.97 19.73
C LEU A 254 -5.92 -20.43 19.51
N TRP A 255 -5.66 -21.22 20.55
CA TRP A 255 -5.10 -22.56 20.37
C TRP A 255 -6.16 -23.66 20.21
N PRO A 256 -6.08 -24.54 19.20
CA PRO A 256 -5.38 -24.37 17.93
C PRO A 256 -6.24 -23.59 16.92
N LYS A 257 -5.63 -22.76 16.08
CA LYS A 257 -6.36 -21.98 15.07
C LYS A 257 -5.56 -21.90 13.78
N LYS A 258 -6.27 -22.10 12.67
CA LYS A 258 -5.76 -21.98 11.29
C LYS A 258 -6.36 -20.74 10.65
N GLU A 259 -5.60 -19.67 10.64
CA GLU A 259 -5.98 -18.42 9.99
C GLU A 259 -4.71 -17.70 9.56
N LEU A 260 -4.77 -17.03 8.41
CA LEU A 260 -3.62 -16.30 7.87
C LEU A 260 -3.36 -15.05 8.71
N PHE A 261 -2.10 -14.63 8.73
CA PHE A 261 -1.66 -13.34 9.26
C PHE A 261 -1.95 -13.11 10.75
N LEU A 262 -2.02 -14.17 11.54
CA LEU A 262 -2.08 -14.04 12.99
C LEU A 262 -0.69 -13.64 13.52
N PRO A 263 -0.58 -12.57 14.33
CA PRO A 263 0.67 -12.26 15.03
C PRO A 263 1.16 -13.42 15.90
N GLU A 264 0.24 -14.23 16.44
CA GLU A 264 0.49 -15.40 17.28
C GLU A 264 1.02 -16.63 16.52
N ASP A 265 0.91 -16.65 15.19
CA ASP A 265 1.60 -17.62 14.33
C ASP A 265 3.04 -17.12 14.14
N LEU A 266 3.90 -17.48 15.12
CA LEU A 266 5.28 -17.03 15.26
C LEU A 266 6.19 -17.71 14.25
N ASN A 267 5.89 -18.95 13.85
CA ASN A 267 6.69 -19.69 12.87
C ASN A 267 6.21 -19.49 11.42
N ARG A 268 5.09 -18.80 11.22
CA ARG A 268 4.50 -18.45 9.92
C ARG A 268 4.04 -19.67 9.11
N ASP A 269 3.57 -20.71 9.78
CA ASP A 269 3.10 -21.95 9.15
C ASP A 269 1.57 -21.99 8.90
N ASN A 270 0.87 -20.89 9.20
CA ASN A 270 -0.58 -20.68 9.10
C ASN A 270 -1.41 -21.47 10.13
N GLU A 271 -0.81 -21.99 11.19
CA GLU A 271 -1.50 -22.69 12.27
C GLU A 271 -0.87 -22.43 13.64
N ILE A 272 -1.63 -21.86 14.57
CA ILE A 272 -1.16 -21.70 15.96
C ILE A 272 -1.07 -23.09 16.63
N ASN A 273 0.15 -23.55 16.84
CA ASN A 273 0.47 -24.90 17.29
C ASN A 273 1.78 -24.99 18.11
N GLY A 274 2.20 -26.23 18.38
CA GLY A 274 3.41 -26.57 19.16
C GLY A 274 4.66 -25.82 18.73
N GLY A 275 4.80 -25.52 17.44
CA GLY A 275 5.89 -24.74 16.87
C GLY A 275 5.93 -23.31 17.39
N ASP A 276 4.79 -22.62 17.41
CA ASP A 276 4.68 -21.26 17.94
C ASP A 276 4.96 -21.20 19.43
N LEU A 277 4.40 -22.16 20.17
CA LEU A 277 4.67 -22.25 21.60
C LEU A 277 6.16 -22.49 21.89
N SER A 278 6.86 -23.24 21.05
CA SER A 278 8.30 -23.42 21.18
C SER A 278 9.05 -22.10 21.02
N ILE A 279 8.75 -21.34 19.96
CA ILE A 279 9.36 -20.01 19.73
C ILE A 279 9.04 -19.07 20.89
N PHE A 280 7.80 -19.08 21.36
CA PHE A 280 7.36 -18.27 22.49
C PHE A 280 8.17 -18.58 23.76
N ILE A 281 8.31 -19.87 24.11
CA ILE A 281 9.05 -20.31 25.30
C ILE A 281 10.54 -19.94 25.20
N ASP A 282 11.14 -20.04 24.00
CA ASP A 282 12.54 -19.64 23.78
C ASP A 282 12.79 -18.15 24.04
N ASN A 283 11.73 -17.33 24.02
CA ASN A 283 11.76 -15.90 24.28
C ASN A 283 11.18 -15.50 25.64
N TRP A 284 10.79 -16.46 26.49
CA TRP A 284 10.14 -16.18 27.77
C TRP A 284 10.99 -15.29 28.68
N LEU A 285 10.38 -14.22 29.22
CA LEU A 285 11.03 -13.18 30.04
C LEU A 285 12.08 -12.33 29.31
N TRP A 286 12.05 -12.29 27.97
CA TRP A 286 12.76 -11.24 27.23
C TRP A 286 12.28 -9.86 27.67
N GLN A 287 13.21 -8.90 27.82
CA GLN A 287 13.01 -7.51 28.24
C GLN A 287 14.21 -6.63 27.83
#